data_AF-A0AAD0S4R9-F1
#
_entry.id   AF-A0AAD0S4R9-F1
#
_cell.length_a   1.000
_cell.length_b   1.000
_cell.length_c   1.000
_cell.angle_alpha   90.00
_cell.angle_beta   90.00
_cell.angle_gamma   90.00
#
_symmetry.space_group_name_H-M   'P 1'
#
loop_
_entity.id
_entity.type
_entity.pdbx_description
1 polymer ?
#
loop_
_entity_poly.entity_id
_entity_poly.type
_entity_poly.pdbx_seq_one_letter_code
_entity_poly.pdbx_strand_id
1 'polypeptide(L)'
;MFECFEIENGRFVGFSYQPSNGKYLRIEGGKDPLKIDDVRDIKAMSMSELIQATDKIDYIRNGNPYFLIHSDEKMKNCDFVNCRAQVMFNAQGNLKCNNPFDVYHHAGEGKYWAVTSFQNTTYVLFKNDNTEWKWVFMSVNGERNALAKNKEQRGYSLMGIGHFNQNTWDIEVM
;
A
#
# COMPACT_ATOMS: atom_id res chain seq x y z
N MET A 1 8.24 4.36 3.63
CA MET A 1 6.76 4.44 3.46
C MET A 1 5.94 3.77 4.57
N PHE A 2 4.87 4.45 5.01
CA PHE A 2 3.91 4.10 6.06
C PHE A 2 2.46 4.24 5.58
N GLU A 3 1.59 3.37 6.08
CA GLU A 3 0.14 3.50 5.99
C GLU A 3 -0.41 4.25 7.18
N CYS A 4 -1.02 5.42 6.93
CA CYS A 4 -1.50 6.32 7.96
C CYS A 4 -3.03 6.39 8.00
N PHE A 5 -3.56 6.38 9.21
CA PHE A 5 -4.97 6.58 9.52
C PHE A 5 -5.10 7.86 10.33
N GLU A 6 -5.93 8.78 9.85
CA GLU A 6 -6.28 9.99 10.60
C GLU A 6 -7.14 9.61 11.81
N ILE A 7 -6.85 10.21 12.96
CA ILE A 7 -7.59 9.95 14.21
C ILE A 7 -8.55 11.10 14.43
N GLU A 8 -8.05 12.18 15.03
CA GLU A 8 -8.81 13.40 15.32
C GLU A 8 -7.85 14.59 15.24
N ASN A 9 -8.38 15.77 14.92
CA ASN A 9 -7.64 17.05 14.95
C ASN A 9 -6.34 17.02 14.13
N GLY A 10 -6.35 16.37 12.96
CA GLY A 10 -5.18 16.26 12.08
C GLY A 10 -4.07 15.34 12.60
N ARG A 11 -4.31 14.58 13.68
CA ARG A 11 -3.40 13.54 14.17
C ARG A 11 -3.53 12.26 13.36
N PHE A 12 -2.45 11.51 13.26
CA PHE A 12 -2.48 10.19 12.62
C PHE A 12 -1.66 9.16 13.37
N VAL A 13 -2.00 7.89 13.15
CA VAL A 13 -1.16 6.73 13.43
C VAL A 13 -0.77 6.07 12.11
N GLY A 14 0.51 5.76 11.97
CA GLY A 14 1.08 5.13 10.79
C GLY A 14 1.74 3.79 11.07
N PHE A 15 1.69 2.88 10.10
CA PHE A 15 2.29 1.55 10.19
C PHE A 15 3.21 1.27 8.99
N SER A 16 4.44 0.82 9.24
CA SER A 16 5.38 0.51 8.18
C SER A 16 5.07 -0.83 7.50
N TYR A 17 5.26 -0.87 6.19
CA TYR A 17 5.34 -2.11 5.40
C TYR A 17 6.81 -2.45 5.18
N GLN A 18 7.47 -3.31 5.95
CA GLN A 18 8.88 -3.66 5.70
C GLN A 18 9.19 -5.12 6.04
N PRO A 19 8.91 -6.08 5.13
CA PRO A 19 9.29 -7.48 5.33
C PRO A 19 10.82 -7.69 5.27
N SER A 20 11.55 -6.95 4.42
CA SER A 20 12.97 -7.20 4.15
C SER A 20 13.92 -6.79 5.28
N ASN A 21 13.48 -5.88 6.16
CA ASN A 21 14.33 -5.31 7.20
C ASN A 21 13.98 -5.82 8.60
N GLY A 22 12.94 -6.65 8.74
CA GLY A 22 12.44 -7.15 10.01
C GLY A 22 11.96 -6.07 11.00
N LYS A 23 11.93 -4.80 10.56
CA LYS A 23 11.55 -3.65 11.38
C LYS A 23 10.11 -3.28 11.08
N TYR A 24 9.26 -3.55 12.04
CA TYR A 24 7.88 -3.08 12.03
C TYR A 24 7.83 -1.87 12.95
N LEU A 25 7.40 -0.75 12.41
CA LEU A 25 7.33 0.52 13.10
C LEU A 25 5.89 1.00 13.13
N ARG A 26 5.48 1.45 14.32
CA ARG A 26 4.29 2.28 14.50
C ARG A 26 4.77 3.72 14.72
N ILE A 27 4.18 4.65 13.99
CA ILE A 27 4.45 6.07 14.12
C ILE A 27 3.20 6.83 14.53
N GLU A 28 3.38 7.93 15.24
CA GLU A 28 2.32 8.92 15.49
C GLU A 28 2.79 10.29 15.02
N GLY A 29 1.86 11.11 14.55
CA GLY A 29 2.21 12.42 14.02
C GLY A 29 1.02 13.34 13.75
N GLY A 30 1.32 14.52 13.21
CA GLY A 30 0.34 15.51 12.75
C GLY A 30 0.44 15.72 11.24
N LYS A 31 -0.67 16.08 10.56
CA LYS A 31 -0.72 16.41 9.12
C LYS A 31 -0.34 17.85 8.81
N ASP A 32 -0.56 18.77 9.75
CA ASP A 32 -0.36 20.21 9.54
C ASP A 32 0.39 20.85 10.73
N PRO A 33 1.74 20.95 10.68
CA PRO A 33 2.61 20.47 9.60
C PRO A 33 2.75 18.94 9.62
N LEU A 34 3.03 18.34 8.45
CA LEU A 34 3.29 16.91 8.36
C LEU A 34 4.57 16.58 9.14
N LYS A 35 4.43 15.84 10.24
CA LYS A 35 5.55 15.50 11.12
C LYS A 35 5.28 14.23 11.92
N ILE A 36 6.32 13.42 12.09
CA ILE A 36 6.34 12.28 13.02
C ILE A 36 6.83 12.75 14.39
N ASP A 37 6.07 12.47 15.44
CA ASP A 37 6.40 12.84 16.82
C ASP A 37 6.87 11.66 17.67
N ASP A 38 6.33 10.47 17.40
CA ASP A 38 6.65 9.25 18.14
C ASP A 38 6.88 8.08 17.17
N VAL A 39 7.86 7.25 17.49
CA VAL A 39 8.23 6.05 16.73
C VAL A 39 8.42 4.92 17.72
N ARG A 40 7.66 3.84 17.54
CA ARG A 40 7.75 2.64 18.37
C ARG A 40 8.06 1.44 17.50
N ASP A 41 9.05 0.67 17.91
CA ASP A 41 9.24 -0.68 17.40
C ASP A 41 8.06 -1.53 17.85
N ILE A 42 7.44 -2.21 16.89
CA ILE A 42 6.42 -3.23 17.15
C ILE A 42 7.01 -4.58 16.78
N LYS A 43 6.54 -5.64 17.45
CA LYS A 43 7.08 -6.99 17.24
C LYS A 43 6.99 -7.36 15.77
N ALA A 44 8.02 -8.05 15.28
CA ALA A 44 7.93 -8.75 14.01
C ALA A 44 6.79 -9.76 14.11
N MET A 45 5.73 -9.47 13.36
CA MET A 45 4.47 -10.19 13.37
C MET A 45 4.09 -10.45 11.92
N SER A 46 3.47 -11.59 11.66
CA SER A 46 2.76 -11.77 10.40
C SER A 46 1.71 -10.67 10.25
N MET A 47 1.30 -10.30 9.03
CA MET A 47 0.32 -9.23 8.88
C MET A 47 -1.03 -9.56 9.52
N SER A 48 -1.43 -10.83 9.57
CA SER A 48 -2.61 -11.27 10.30
C SER A 48 -2.50 -10.95 11.79
N GLU A 49 -1.34 -11.24 12.39
CA GLU A 49 -1.03 -10.86 13.77
C GLU A 49 -0.90 -9.34 13.91
N LEU A 50 -0.29 -8.63 12.98
CA LEU A 50 -0.14 -7.17 13.04
C LEU A 50 -1.49 -6.47 12.95
N ILE A 51 -2.33 -6.87 12.01
CA ILE A 51 -3.69 -6.36 11.84
C ILE A 51 -4.49 -6.65 13.12
N GLN A 52 -4.40 -7.85 13.70
CA GLN A 52 -5.11 -8.22 14.93
C GLN A 52 -4.55 -7.59 16.21
N ALA A 53 -3.23 -7.37 16.29
CA ALA A 53 -2.52 -6.91 17.48
C ALA A 53 -2.28 -5.40 17.51
N THR A 54 -2.63 -4.68 16.46
CA THR A 54 -2.54 -3.22 16.40
C THR A 54 -3.92 -2.60 16.26
N ASP A 55 -4.03 -1.33 16.63
CA ASP A 55 -5.22 -0.49 16.42
C ASP A 55 -5.63 -0.37 14.92
N LYS A 56 -4.86 -0.95 13.99
CA LYS A 56 -5.10 -0.91 12.55
C LYS A 56 -6.48 -1.48 12.17
N ILE A 57 -6.93 -2.60 12.75
CA ILE A 57 -8.30 -3.10 12.50
C ILE A 57 -9.33 -2.06 12.92
N ASP A 58 -9.15 -1.47 14.10
CA ASP A 58 -10.12 -0.55 14.67
C ASP A 58 -10.21 0.71 13.80
N TYR A 59 -9.09 1.24 13.31
CA TYR A 59 -9.09 2.36 12.36
C TYR A 59 -9.77 2.01 11.03
N ILE A 60 -9.58 0.79 10.52
CA ILE A 60 -10.27 0.32 9.31
C ILE A 60 -11.78 0.20 9.56
N ARG A 61 -12.19 -0.36 10.70
CA ARG A 61 -13.61 -0.51 11.09
C ARG A 61 -14.31 0.83 11.27
N ASN A 62 -13.62 1.80 11.84
CA ASN A 62 -14.14 3.14 12.07
C ASN A 62 -14.21 3.99 10.79
N GLY A 63 -13.65 3.49 9.67
CA GLY A 63 -13.69 4.18 8.38
C GLY A 63 -12.83 5.45 8.36
N ASN A 64 -11.77 5.49 9.16
CA ASN A 64 -10.93 6.66 9.30
C ASN A 64 -10.25 7.04 7.97
N PRO A 65 -10.06 8.35 7.69
CA PRO A 65 -9.34 8.80 6.50
C PRO A 65 -7.95 8.15 6.42
N TYR A 66 -7.59 7.72 5.21
CA TYR A 66 -6.35 6.96 4.96
C TYR A 66 -5.46 7.70 3.96
N PHE A 67 -4.15 7.68 4.22
CA PHE A 67 -3.14 8.24 3.34
C PHE A 67 -1.79 7.54 3.53
N LEU A 68 -0.86 7.79 2.61
CA LEU A 68 0.50 7.24 2.67
C LEU A 68 1.50 8.38 2.84
N ILE A 69 2.51 8.13 3.66
CA ILE A 69 3.68 9.00 3.75
C ILE A 69 4.95 8.17 3.52
N HIS A 70 5.96 8.78 2.92
CA HIS A 70 7.32 8.27 3.00
C HIS A 70 8.12 9.12 3.97
N SER A 71 9.17 8.55 4.53
CA SER A 71 10.05 9.25 5.45
C SER A 71 11.49 8.79 5.24
N ASP A 72 12.44 9.67 5.53
CA ASP A 72 13.85 9.30 5.54
C ASP A 72 14.15 8.24 6.63
N GLU A 73 15.34 7.64 6.57
CA GLU A 73 15.75 6.61 7.54
C GLU A 73 15.76 7.09 8.99
N LYS A 74 15.82 8.41 9.21
CA LYS A 74 15.89 9.03 10.54
C LYS A 74 14.52 9.50 11.04
N MET A 75 13.45 9.29 10.28
CA MET A 75 12.08 9.74 10.56
C MET A 75 11.97 11.26 10.76
N LYS A 76 12.87 12.04 10.15
CA LYS A 76 12.93 13.51 10.34
C LYS A 76 12.18 14.27 9.27
N ASN A 77 12.33 13.83 8.03
CA ASN A 77 11.64 14.41 6.89
C ASN A 77 10.59 13.42 6.41
N CYS A 78 9.37 13.89 6.19
CA CYS A 78 8.29 13.09 5.66
C CYS A 78 7.46 13.91 4.68
N ASP A 79 6.98 13.22 3.64
CA ASP A 79 6.15 13.80 2.60
C ASP A 79 4.99 12.86 2.29
N PHE A 80 3.88 13.44 1.82
CA PHE A 80 2.76 12.67 1.32
C PHE A 80 3.15 11.96 0.02
N VAL A 81 2.78 10.68 -0.08
CA VAL A 81 2.78 10.01 -1.37
C VAL A 81 1.59 10.57 -2.16
N ASN A 82 1.85 11.28 -3.25
CA ASN A 82 0.82 11.94 -4.06
C ASN A 82 -0.02 10.93 -4.87
N CYS A 83 -0.86 10.17 -4.18
CA CYS A 83 -1.77 9.19 -4.74
C CYS A 83 -3.02 9.05 -3.85
N ARG A 84 -4.13 8.60 -4.44
CA ARG A 84 -5.36 8.27 -3.70
C ARG A 84 -5.36 6.80 -3.33
N ALA A 85 -4.42 6.42 -2.47
CA ALA A 85 -4.30 5.05 -2.01
C ALA A 85 -5.53 4.62 -1.20
N GLN A 86 -5.77 3.30 -1.17
CA GLN A 86 -6.76 2.66 -0.33
C GLN A 86 -6.10 1.63 0.56
N VAL A 87 -6.72 1.36 1.71
CA VAL A 87 -6.36 0.22 2.55
C VAL A 87 -6.48 -1.06 1.72
N MET A 88 -5.39 -1.83 1.69
CA MET A 88 -5.30 -3.09 0.94
C MET A 88 -6.11 -4.22 1.58
N PHE A 89 -6.37 -4.14 2.89
CA PHE A 89 -7.05 -5.15 3.68
C PHE A 89 -8.38 -4.62 4.24
N ASN A 90 -9.33 -5.53 4.46
CA ASN A 90 -10.59 -5.21 5.12
C ASN A 90 -10.49 -5.36 6.66
N ALA A 91 -11.57 -5.05 7.35
CA ALA A 91 -11.68 -5.13 8.82
C ALA A 91 -11.52 -6.54 9.41
N GLN A 92 -11.54 -7.58 8.58
CA GLN A 92 -11.27 -8.97 8.95
C GLN A 92 -9.82 -9.37 8.71
N GLY A 93 -8.98 -8.46 8.20
CA GLY A 93 -7.59 -8.72 7.84
C GLY A 93 -7.40 -9.48 6.53
N ASN A 94 -8.46 -9.65 5.76
CA ASN A 94 -8.38 -10.27 4.43
C ASN A 94 -8.08 -9.21 3.37
N LEU A 95 -7.47 -9.60 2.25
CA LEU A 95 -7.32 -8.70 1.11
C LEU A 95 -8.69 -8.17 0.68
N LYS A 96 -8.77 -6.85 0.47
CA LYS A 96 -9.98 -6.20 -0.01
C LYS A 96 -10.34 -6.65 -1.43
N CYS A 97 -9.33 -6.98 -2.24
CA CYS A 97 -9.48 -7.56 -3.55
C CYS A 97 -8.74 -8.90 -3.60
N ASN A 98 -9.47 -9.99 -3.74
CA ASN A 98 -8.94 -11.35 -3.81
C ASN A 98 -8.86 -11.91 -5.24
N ASN A 99 -9.22 -11.10 -6.25
CA ASN A 99 -9.07 -11.51 -7.64
C ASN A 99 -7.58 -11.52 -8.03
N PRO A 100 -7.17 -12.40 -8.96
CA PRO A 100 -5.87 -12.29 -9.60
C PRO A 100 -5.70 -10.96 -10.33
N PHE A 101 -4.45 -10.53 -10.45
CA PHE A 101 -4.04 -9.33 -11.16
C PHE A 101 -3.28 -9.71 -12.43
N ASP A 102 -3.54 -8.98 -13.51
CA ASP A 102 -2.61 -8.96 -14.65
C ASP A 102 -1.42 -8.10 -14.22
N VAL A 103 -0.21 -8.67 -14.23
CA VAL A 103 1.00 -8.02 -13.72
C VAL A 103 1.88 -7.57 -14.86
N TYR A 104 2.29 -6.32 -14.82
CA TYR A 104 3.10 -5.67 -15.84
C TYR A 104 4.37 -5.08 -15.26
N HIS A 105 5.44 -5.09 -16.05
CA HIS A 105 6.73 -4.51 -15.69
C HIS A 105 7.29 -3.65 -16.83
N HIS A 106 7.81 -2.48 -16.47
CA HIS A 106 8.52 -1.60 -17.39
C HIS A 106 10.04 -1.72 -17.19
N ALA A 107 10.70 -2.54 -18.01
CA ALA A 107 12.13 -2.86 -17.83
C ALA A 107 13.05 -1.62 -17.84
N GLY A 108 12.74 -0.60 -18.65
CA GLY A 108 13.54 0.63 -18.71
C GLY A 108 13.40 1.56 -17.51
N GLU A 109 12.38 1.38 -16.67
CA GLU A 109 12.10 2.23 -15.52
C GLU A 109 12.07 1.45 -14.19
N GLY A 110 12.19 0.12 -14.24
CA GLY A 110 12.04 -0.75 -13.06
C GLY A 110 10.65 -0.73 -12.42
N LYS A 111 9.62 -0.17 -13.07
CA LYS A 111 8.31 0.03 -12.43
C LYS A 111 7.40 -1.18 -12.61
N TYR A 112 6.70 -1.53 -11.55
CA TYR A 112 5.67 -2.57 -11.59
C TYR A 112 4.28 -1.95 -11.49
N TRP A 113 3.34 -2.54 -12.23
CA TRP A 113 1.94 -2.16 -12.24
C TRP A 113 1.10 -3.41 -12.43
N ALA A 114 0.06 -3.57 -11.63
CA ALA A 114 -0.84 -4.70 -11.73
C ALA A 114 -2.29 -4.22 -11.68
N VAL A 115 -3.18 -4.88 -12.41
CA VAL A 115 -4.58 -4.45 -12.53
C VAL A 115 -5.54 -5.61 -12.43
N THR A 116 -6.68 -5.38 -11.80
CA THR A 116 -7.78 -6.31 -11.74
C THR A 116 -9.11 -5.58 -11.70
N SER A 117 -10.21 -6.31 -11.93
CA SER A 117 -11.57 -5.82 -11.70
C SER A 117 -12.23 -6.70 -10.66
N PHE A 118 -12.86 -6.08 -9.66
CA PHE A 118 -13.56 -6.78 -8.58
C PHE A 118 -14.77 -5.94 -8.16
N GLN A 119 -15.95 -6.58 -8.07
CA GLN A 119 -17.20 -5.91 -7.69
C GLN A 119 -17.47 -4.61 -8.47
N ASN A 120 -17.38 -4.67 -9.81
CA ASN A 120 -17.56 -3.53 -10.72
C ASN A 120 -16.59 -2.35 -10.49
N THR A 121 -15.51 -2.54 -9.74
CA THR A 121 -14.46 -1.54 -9.54
C THR A 121 -13.15 -2.06 -10.11
N THR A 122 -12.43 -1.22 -10.84
CA THR A 122 -11.08 -1.53 -11.29
C THR A 122 -10.08 -1.11 -10.22
N TYR A 123 -9.21 -2.04 -9.85
CA TYR A 123 -8.15 -1.81 -8.87
C TYR A 123 -6.78 -1.94 -9.51
N VAL A 124 -5.87 -1.14 -9.01
CA VAL A 124 -4.46 -1.12 -9.41
C VAL A 124 -3.58 -1.30 -8.19
N LEU A 125 -2.53 -2.09 -8.37
CA LEU A 125 -1.34 -2.09 -7.52
C LEU A 125 -0.18 -1.50 -8.31
N PHE A 126 0.66 -0.68 -7.70
CA PHE A 126 1.93 -0.25 -8.29
C PHE A 126 3.05 -0.15 -7.26
N LYS A 127 4.30 -0.38 -7.69
CA LYS A 127 5.51 -0.12 -6.90
C LYS A 127 6.62 0.45 -7.77
N ASN A 128 7.40 1.38 -7.21
CA ASN A 128 8.53 2.05 -7.85
C ASN A 128 9.44 2.71 -6.78
N ASP A 129 10.46 3.45 -7.20
CA ASP A 129 11.37 4.15 -6.29
C ASP A 129 10.66 5.13 -5.34
N ASN A 130 9.65 5.87 -5.83
CA ASN A 130 8.90 6.82 -5.00
C ASN A 130 8.11 6.12 -3.88
N THR A 131 7.69 4.87 -4.11
CA THR A 131 7.00 4.06 -3.09
C THR A 131 7.98 3.23 -2.27
N GLU A 132 9.30 3.42 -2.42
CA GLU A 132 10.34 2.55 -1.84
C GLU A 132 10.08 1.07 -2.15
N TRP A 133 9.67 0.78 -3.38
CA TRP A 133 9.39 -0.59 -3.86
C TRP A 133 8.30 -1.34 -3.10
N LYS A 134 7.41 -0.64 -2.39
CA LYS A 134 6.23 -1.26 -1.78
C LYS A 134 4.99 -1.00 -2.62
N TRP A 135 4.09 -1.97 -2.60
CA TRP A 135 2.85 -1.93 -3.36
C TRP A 135 1.86 -0.92 -2.78
N VAL A 136 1.37 -0.03 -3.63
CA VAL A 136 0.29 0.90 -3.33
C VAL A 136 -0.99 0.43 -4.01
N PHE A 137 -2.04 0.20 -3.22
CA PHE A 137 -3.35 -0.23 -3.69
C PHE A 137 -4.26 0.98 -3.92
N MET A 138 -4.97 1.00 -5.05
CA MET A 138 -5.93 2.06 -5.36
C MET A 138 -7.06 1.57 -6.24
N SER A 139 -8.25 2.15 -6.09
CA SER A 139 -9.28 2.09 -7.12
C SER A 139 -8.99 3.13 -8.19
N VAL A 140 -9.24 2.78 -9.44
CA VAL A 140 -9.10 3.70 -10.57
C VAL A 140 -10.38 3.71 -11.41
N ASN A 141 -10.63 4.85 -12.06
CA ASN A 141 -11.69 4.94 -13.06
C ASN A 141 -11.20 4.31 -14.36
N GLY A 142 -12.08 3.56 -15.03
CA GLY A 142 -11.83 2.97 -16.34
C GLY A 142 -11.82 1.45 -16.34
N GLU A 143 -12.03 0.89 -17.52
CA GLU A 143 -12.06 -0.55 -17.77
C GLU A 143 -10.66 -1.16 -17.72
N ARG A 144 -10.52 -2.30 -17.05
CA ARG A 144 -9.25 -3.04 -16.87
C ARG A 144 -8.47 -3.20 -18.17
N ASN A 145 -9.13 -3.69 -19.22
CA ASN A 145 -8.50 -3.96 -20.51
C ASN A 145 -8.03 -2.68 -21.23
N ALA A 146 -8.76 -1.58 -21.06
CA ALA A 146 -8.37 -0.29 -21.65
C ALA A 146 -7.13 0.29 -20.96
N LEU A 147 -7.07 0.18 -19.62
CA LEU A 147 -5.92 0.61 -18.84
C LEU A 147 -4.67 -0.23 -19.14
N ALA A 148 -4.82 -1.55 -19.23
CA ALA A 148 -3.75 -2.47 -19.62
C ALA A 148 -3.14 -2.08 -20.98
N LYS A 149 -3.99 -1.93 -22.00
CA LYS A 149 -3.54 -1.50 -23.34
C LYS A 149 -2.82 -0.15 -23.32
N ASN A 150 -3.29 0.81 -22.50
CA ASN A 150 -2.61 2.09 -22.36
C ASN A 150 -1.23 1.97 -21.70
N LYS A 151 -1.07 1.04 -20.74
CA LYS A 151 0.22 0.77 -20.10
C LYS A 151 1.20 0.09 -21.06
N GLU A 152 0.73 -0.86 -21.86
CA GLU A 152 1.54 -1.51 -22.90
C GLU A 152 2.10 -0.50 -23.91
N GLN A 153 1.26 0.44 -24.36
CA GLN A 153 1.68 1.55 -25.23
C GLN A 153 2.74 2.47 -24.60
N ARG A 154 2.88 2.45 -23.28
CA ARG A 154 3.88 3.20 -22.51
C ARG A 154 5.10 2.36 -22.14
N GLY A 155 5.30 1.20 -22.76
CA GLY A 155 6.50 0.37 -22.58
C GLY A 155 6.43 -0.68 -21.46
N TYR A 156 5.25 -0.90 -20.88
CA TYR A 156 5.05 -2.02 -19.95
C TYR A 156 4.83 -3.32 -20.69
N SER A 157 5.40 -4.42 -20.20
CA SER A 157 5.17 -5.76 -20.71
C SER A 157 4.42 -6.61 -19.69
N LEU A 158 3.43 -7.38 -20.14
CA LEU A 158 2.74 -8.37 -19.31
C LEU A 158 3.74 -9.45 -18.87
N MET A 159 3.84 -9.65 -17.57
CA MET A 159 4.63 -10.71 -16.96
C MET A 159 3.82 -12.00 -16.76
N GLY A 160 2.51 -11.85 -16.49
CA GLY A 160 1.62 -12.97 -16.23
C GLY A 160 0.47 -12.57 -15.33
N ILE A 161 -0.22 -13.58 -14.81
CA ILE A 161 -1.33 -13.42 -13.87
C ILE A 161 -0.82 -13.79 -12.48
N GLY A 162 -1.03 -12.93 -11.49
CA GLY A 162 -0.51 -13.14 -10.14
C GLY A 162 -1.49 -12.82 -9.03
N HIS A 163 -1.23 -13.37 -7.85
CA HIS A 163 -1.96 -13.07 -6.63
C HIS A 163 -1.08 -12.34 -5.65
N PHE A 164 -1.64 -11.36 -4.96
CA PHE A 164 -0.93 -10.72 -3.86
C PHE A 164 -0.81 -11.71 -2.70
N ASN A 165 0.42 -12.03 -2.31
CA ASN A 165 0.71 -12.89 -1.17
C ASN A 165 1.05 -12.04 0.05
N GLN A 166 0.20 -12.13 1.07
CA GLN A 166 0.33 -11.39 2.32
C GLN A 166 1.55 -11.80 3.17
N ASN A 167 2.09 -13.01 2.95
CA ASN A 167 3.27 -13.51 3.67
C ASN A 167 4.56 -12.92 3.09
N THR A 168 4.62 -12.76 1.77
CA THR A 168 5.80 -12.25 1.06
C THR A 168 5.70 -10.76 0.74
N TRP A 169 4.52 -10.17 0.90
CA TRP A 169 4.21 -8.77 0.57
C TRP A 169 4.44 -8.42 -0.90
N ASP A 170 4.33 -9.42 -1.76
CA ASP A 170 4.54 -9.27 -3.18
C ASP A 170 3.46 -9.99 -3.98
N ILE A 171 3.45 -9.74 -5.28
CA ILE A 171 2.61 -10.50 -6.20
C ILE A 171 3.40 -11.72 -6.68
N GLU A 172 2.84 -12.90 -6.44
CA GLU A 172 3.34 -14.15 -6.99
C GLU A 172 2.71 -14.37 -8.36
N VAL A 173 3.52 -14.23 -9.39
CA VAL A 173 3.12 -14.45 -10.79
C VAL A 173 3.23 -15.96 -11.08
N MET A 174 2.15 -16.54 -11.61
CA MET A 174 2.10 -17.93 -12.08
C MET A 174 2.34 -18.03 -13.58
#